data_AF-A0A2D2M570-F1
#
_entry.id   AF-A0A2D2M570-F1
#
_cell.length_a   1.000
_cell.length_b   1.000
_cell.length_c   1.000
_cell.angle_alpha   90.00
_cell.angle_beta   90.00
_cell.angle_gamma   90.00
#
_symmetry.space_group_name_H-M   'P 1'
#
loop_
_entity.id
_entity.type
_entity.pdbx_description
1 polymer ?
#
loop_
_entity_poly.entity_id
_entity_poly.type
_entity_poly.pdbx_seq_one_letter_code
_entity_poly.pdbx_strand_id
1 'polypeptide(L)'
;MASKNMIVIRLSAIQDLGSKDVLCIDKAGTLTEAVSHLERHVDPLGQPSDRPLMLAYFNSHYESGPDAQARPMSEADRLAIHAQYHALEQEGLRCAVSV
;
A
#
# COMPACT_ATOMS: atom_id res chain seq x y z
N MET A 1 5.15 -1.10 -32.66
CA MET A 1 5.71 -0.64 -31.37
C MET A 1 4.88 0.55 -30.86
N ALA A 2 4.86 1.71 -31.53
CA ALA A 2 4.05 2.86 -31.12
C ALA A 2 2.53 2.57 -30.99
N SER A 3 1.94 1.82 -31.92
CA SER A 3 0.53 1.39 -31.84
C SER A 3 0.20 0.46 -30.65
N LYS A 4 1.23 -0.04 -29.94
CA LYS A 4 1.10 -0.83 -28.70
C LYS A 4 1.49 0.00 -27.47
N ASN A 5 1.44 1.32 -27.56
CA ASN A 5 1.82 2.27 -26.49
C ASN A 5 3.26 2.11 -25.99
N MET A 6 4.19 1.76 -26.88
CA MET A 6 5.62 1.66 -26.55
C MET A 6 6.38 2.89 -27.04
N ILE A 7 7.11 3.53 -26.13
CA ILE A 7 8.04 4.61 -26.44
C ILE A 7 9.46 4.01 -26.49
N VAL A 8 10.15 4.21 -27.61
CA VAL A 8 11.54 3.77 -27.81
C VAL A 8 12.41 4.98 -28.07
N ILE A 9 13.31 5.29 -27.14
CA ILE A 9 14.14 6.51 -27.21
C ILE A 9 15.35 6.31 -28.15
N ARG A 10 15.90 5.09 -28.22
CA ARG A 10 17.05 4.74 -29.08
C ARG A 10 16.68 3.59 -30.01
N LEU A 11 16.85 3.76 -31.32
CA LEU A 11 16.45 2.74 -32.30
C LEU A 11 17.15 1.38 -32.08
N SER A 12 18.41 1.39 -31.63
CA SER A 12 19.16 0.17 -31.29
C SER A 12 18.50 -0.67 -30.19
N ALA A 13 17.72 -0.05 -29.30
CA ALA A 13 17.04 -0.75 -28.22
C ALA A 13 16.01 -1.78 -28.72
N ILE A 14 15.55 -1.67 -29.98
CA ILE A 14 14.66 -2.68 -30.59
C ILE A 14 15.41 -4.00 -30.79
N GLN A 15 16.66 -3.95 -31.28
CA GLN A 15 17.50 -5.14 -31.46
C GLN A 15 17.98 -5.67 -30.10
N ASP A 16 18.33 -4.77 -29.18
CA ASP A 16 18.72 -5.16 -27.82
C ASP A 16 17.58 -5.91 -27.12
N LEU A 17 16.33 -5.46 -27.26
CA LEU A 17 15.17 -6.11 -26.68
C LEU A 17 14.87 -7.46 -27.36
N GLY A 18 14.98 -7.53 -28.68
CA GLY A 18 14.74 -8.76 -29.44
C GLY A 18 15.76 -9.89 -29.20
N SER A 19 16.92 -9.56 -28.62
CA SER A 19 17.98 -10.52 -28.30
C SER A 19 18.04 -10.91 -26.81
N LYS A 20 17.08 -10.49 -25.97
CA LYS A 20 17.06 -10.86 -24.54
C LYS A 20 16.30 -12.15 -24.26
N ASP A 21 16.95 -13.03 -23.52
CA ASP A 21 16.35 -14.26 -22.96
C ASP A 21 15.76 -14.07 -21.55
N VAL A 22 16.15 -13.00 -20.85
CA VAL A 22 15.70 -12.69 -19.48
C VAL A 22 15.16 -11.27 -19.42
N LEU A 23 13.97 -11.13 -18.85
CA LEU A 23 13.31 -9.85 -18.62
C LEU A 23 13.13 -9.63 -17.11
N CYS A 24 13.85 -8.65 -16.57
CA CYS A 24 13.67 -8.19 -15.21
C CYS A 24 12.67 -7.03 -15.23
N ILE A 25 11.56 -7.20 -14.51
CA ILE A 25 10.51 -6.18 -14.38
C ILE A 25 10.38 -5.86 -12.90
N ASP A 26 10.22 -4.58 -12.56
CA ASP A 26 9.85 -4.20 -11.20
C ASP A 26 8.39 -4.61 -10.90
N LYS A 27 8.10 -4.98 -9.65
CA LYS A 27 6.73 -5.40 -9.28
C LYS A 27 5.82 -4.20 -9.06
N ALA A 28 6.25 -3.25 -8.24
CA ALA A 28 5.43 -2.12 -7.82
C ALA A 28 5.36 -1.08 -8.95
N GLY A 29 4.15 -0.64 -9.30
CA GLY A 29 3.93 0.34 -10.36
C GLY A 29 4.05 -0.22 -11.78
N THR A 30 4.47 -1.48 -11.97
CA THR A 30 4.46 -2.15 -13.29
C THR A 30 3.53 -3.36 -13.34
N LEU A 31 3.71 -4.33 -12.44
CA LEU A 31 2.82 -5.51 -12.34
C LEU A 31 1.67 -5.30 -11.36
N THR A 32 1.85 -4.39 -10.41
CA THR A 32 0.88 -4.04 -9.37
C THR A 32 0.78 -2.54 -9.27
N GLU A 33 -0.30 -2.03 -8.69
CA GLU A 33 -0.60 -0.59 -8.64
C GLU A 33 0.29 0.20 -7.67
N ALA A 34 1.29 -0.43 -7.06
CA ALA A 34 2.10 0.12 -5.97
C ALA A 34 1.27 0.56 -4.73
N VAL A 35 0.01 0.12 -4.66
CA VAL A 35 -0.90 0.33 -3.54
C VAL A 35 -1.29 -1.03 -2.97
N SER A 36 -1.28 -1.13 -1.65
CA SER A 36 -1.71 -2.32 -0.90
C SER A 36 -3.12 -2.11 -0.39
N HIS A 37 -3.95 -3.14 -0.53
CA HIS A 37 -5.32 -3.15 -0.04
C HIS A 37 -5.46 -4.07 1.18
N LEU A 38 -6.33 -3.71 2.11
CA LEU A 38 -6.66 -4.56 3.25
C LEU A 38 -7.58 -5.71 2.80
N GLU A 39 -7.06 -6.94 2.81
CA GLU A 39 -7.83 -8.13 2.43
C GLU A 39 -8.48 -8.82 3.63
N ARG A 40 -7.74 -9.00 4.74
CA ARG A 40 -8.20 -9.65 5.97
C ARG A 40 -7.40 -9.19 7.19
N HIS A 41 -8.03 -9.23 8.36
CA HIS A 41 -7.40 -9.01 9.65
C HIS A 41 -7.45 -10.30 10.49
N VAL A 42 -6.27 -10.88 10.74
CA VAL A 42 -6.14 -12.20 11.39
C VAL A 42 -5.12 -12.16 12.51
N ASP A 43 -5.32 -13.02 13.51
CA ASP A 43 -4.33 -13.26 14.55
C ASP A 43 -3.12 -14.06 14.00
N PRO A 44 -2.09 -14.30 14.83
CA PRO A 44 -0.91 -15.07 14.40
C PRO A 44 -1.20 -16.53 13.99
N LEU A 45 -2.37 -17.06 14.36
CA LEU A 45 -2.83 -18.40 13.97
C LEU A 45 -3.70 -18.38 12.70
N GLY A 46 -3.90 -17.21 12.09
CA GLY A 46 -4.70 -17.02 10.90
C GLY A 46 -6.21 -16.95 11.15
N GLN A 47 -6.65 -16.90 12.41
CA GLN A 47 -8.07 -16.75 12.75
C GLN A 47 -8.51 -15.29 12.64
N PRO A 48 -9.75 -15.00 12.23
CA PRO A 48 -10.28 -13.64 12.21
C PRO A 48 -10.08 -12.94 13.57
N SER A 49 -9.52 -11.74 13.55
CA SER A 49 -9.24 -10.99 14.79
C SER A 49 -9.26 -9.49 14.53
N ASP A 50 -9.96 -8.73 15.37
CA ASP A 50 -10.07 -7.27 15.23
C ASP A 50 -8.84 -6.52 15.76
N ARG A 51 -7.99 -7.18 16.55
CA ARG A 51 -6.85 -6.54 17.21
C ARG A 51 -5.85 -5.91 16.23
N PRO A 52 -5.43 -6.56 15.12
CA PRO A 52 -4.58 -5.92 14.11
C PRO A 52 -5.23 -4.70 13.46
N LEU A 53 -6.55 -4.72 13.27
CA LEU A 53 -7.30 -3.62 12.66
C LEU A 53 -7.29 -2.38 13.57
N MET A 54 -7.50 -2.59 14.86
CA MET A 54 -7.39 -1.55 15.89
C MET A 54 -5.97 -0.97 15.97
N LEU A 55 -4.94 -1.82 15.90
CA LEU A 55 -3.54 -1.37 15.87
C LEU A 55 -3.23 -0.56 14.61
N ALA A 56 -3.76 -0.97 13.45
CA ALA A 56 -3.63 -0.24 12.19
C ALA A 56 -4.33 1.12 12.25
N TYR A 57 -5.49 1.23 12.92
CA TYR A 57 -6.14 2.52 13.21
C TYR A 57 -5.19 3.43 13.97
N PHE A 58 -4.69 3.00 15.13
CA PHE A 58 -3.83 3.83 15.96
C PHE A 58 -2.52 4.21 15.26
N ASN A 59 -1.90 3.25 14.57
CA ASN A 59 -0.70 3.50 13.81
C ASN A 59 -0.96 4.55 12.73
N SER A 60 -1.97 4.37 11.87
CA SER A 60 -2.26 5.28 10.76
C SER A 60 -2.85 6.64 11.17
N HIS A 61 -3.48 6.73 12.34
CA HIS A 61 -4.07 7.96 12.87
C HIS A 61 -3.01 8.85 13.53
N TYR A 62 -2.10 8.27 14.30
CA TYR A 62 -1.04 9.01 15.02
C TYR A 62 0.31 9.01 14.29
N GLU A 63 0.41 8.37 13.12
CA GLU A 63 1.61 8.42 12.29
C GLU A 63 1.99 9.87 11.98
N SER A 64 3.17 10.26 12.43
CA SER A 64 3.73 11.60 12.26
C SER A 64 5.13 11.47 11.67
N GLY A 65 5.31 11.93 10.43
CA GLY A 65 6.59 11.86 9.72
C GLY A 65 6.55 12.52 8.34
N PRO A 66 7.73 12.89 7.78
CA PRO A 66 7.83 13.56 6.48
C PRO A 66 7.36 12.70 5.30
N ASP A 67 7.30 11.38 5.48
CA ASP A 67 6.84 10.40 4.49
C ASP A 67 5.34 10.09 4.58
N ALA A 68 4.54 10.96 5.19
CA ALA A 68 3.08 10.81 5.23
C ALA A 68 2.43 10.72 3.83
N GLN A 69 3.18 11.03 2.76
CA GLN A 69 2.80 10.82 1.35
C GLN A 69 3.06 9.38 0.85
N ALA A 70 4.00 8.64 1.43
CA ALA A 70 4.38 7.29 1.01
C ALA A 70 3.56 6.20 1.72
N ARG A 71 2.25 6.42 1.86
CA ARG A 71 1.36 5.49 2.54
C ARG A 71 1.11 4.27 1.65
N PRO A 72 1.59 3.08 2.03
CA PRO A 72 1.48 1.90 1.18
C PRO A 72 0.05 1.34 1.15
N MET A 73 -0.81 1.71 2.11
CA MET A 73 -2.21 1.27 2.19
C MET A 73 -3.14 2.26 1.50
N SER A 74 -4.13 1.74 0.78
CA SER A 74 -5.12 2.55 0.07
C SER A 74 -5.85 3.53 1.00
N GLU A 75 -6.18 4.72 0.50
CA GLU A 75 -6.94 5.72 1.25
C GLU A 75 -8.33 5.20 1.66
N ALA A 76 -8.97 4.42 0.79
CA ALA A 76 -10.27 3.81 1.07
C ALA A 76 -10.23 2.88 2.28
N ASP A 77 -9.21 2.02 2.38
CA ASP A 77 -9.07 1.10 3.50
C ASP A 77 -8.75 1.84 4.80
N ARG A 78 -7.92 2.88 4.72
CA ARG A 78 -7.62 3.75 5.87
C ARG A 78 -8.88 4.46 6.36
N LEU A 79 -9.70 4.99 5.45
CA LEU A 79 -10.95 5.63 5.80
C LEU A 79 -11.96 4.63 6.39
N ALA A 80 -12.01 3.40 5.87
CA ALA A 80 -12.86 2.34 6.42
C ALA A 80 -12.44 1.97 7.85
N ILE A 81 -11.13 1.80 8.10
CA ILE A 81 -10.58 1.59 9.44
C ILE A 81 -10.92 2.76 10.35
N HIS A 82 -10.74 4.00 9.88
CA HIS A 82 -11.05 5.20 10.66
C HIS A 82 -12.53 5.29 10.99
N ALA A 83 -13.43 5.07 10.03
CA ALA A 83 -14.87 5.10 10.24
C ALA A 83 -15.34 4.08 11.29
N GLN A 84 -14.73 2.89 11.31
CA GLN A 84 -15.07 1.83 12.26
C GLN A 84 -14.64 2.15 13.70
N TYR A 85 -13.51 2.85 13.89
CA TYR A 85 -12.92 3.11 15.21
C TYR A 85 -13.08 4.56 15.71
N HIS A 86 -13.63 5.47 14.90
CA HIS A 86 -13.88 6.88 15.26
C HIS A 86 -14.83 7.05 16.47
N ALA A 87 -15.68 6.06 16.76
CA ALA A 87 -16.55 6.09 17.94
C ALA A 87 -15.78 6.01 19.26
N LEU A 88 -14.62 5.34 19.29
CA LEU A 88 -13.84 5.13 20.51
C LEU A 88 -13.14 6.40 21.01
N GLU A 89 -12.89 7.38 20.12
CA GLU A 89 -12.38 8.69 20.53
C GLU A 89 -13.44 9.53 21.25
N GLN A 90 -14.72 9.39 20.88
CA GLN A 90 -15.82 10.07 21.59
C GLN A 90 -16.03 9.53 23.00
N GLU A 91 -15.58 8.30 23.28
CA GLU A 91 -15.60 7.67 24.59
C GLU A 91 -14.38 8.04 25.47
N GLY A 92 -13.50 8.92 24.99
CA GLY A 92 -12.41 9.49 25.80
C GLY A 92 -11.15 8.62 25.90
N LEU A 93 -10.99 7.61 25.04
CA LEU A 93 -9.73 6.86 24.95
C LEU A 93 -8.62 7.76 24.39
N ARG A 94 -7.76 8.29 25.28
CA ARG A 94 -6.53 8.99 24.90
C ARG A 94 -5.43 7.97 24.69
N CYS A 95 -5.12 7.62 23.44
CA CYS A 95 -3.96 6.80 23.14
C CYS A 95 -2.71 7.68 23.28
N ALA A 96 -1.97 7.52 24.39
CA ALA A 96 -0.67 8.15 24.55
C ALA A 96 0.35 7.37 23.71
N VAL A 97 0.49 7.73 22.43
CA VAL A 97 1.62 7.26 21.61
C VAL A 97 2.83 8.09 22.03
N SER A 98 3.60 7.58 23.00
CA SER A 98 4.92 8.14 23.30
C SER A 98 5.87 7.62 22.21
N VAL A 99 6.27 8.52 21.32
CA VAL A 99 7.37 8.28 20.37
C VAL A 99 8.70 8.32 21.12
#